data_AF-A0A9D5FPW6-F1
#
_entry.id   AF-A0A9D5FPW6-F1
#
_cell.length_a   1.000
_cell.length_b   1.000
_cell.length_c   1.000
_cell.angle_alpha   90.00
_cell.angle_beta   90.00
_cell.angle_gamma   90.00
#
_symmetry.space_group_name_H-M   'P 1'
#
loop_
_entity.id
_entity.type
_entity.pdbx_description
1 polymer ?
#
loop_
_entity_poly.entity_id
_entity_poly.type
_entity_poly.pdbx_seq_one_letter_code
_entity_poly.pdbx_strand_id
1 'polypeptide(L)'
;MSLEGAGNGELIRLCVEKRDDSAFGEIYRRYVNLVYSVCLRVLGDEADAQDVVTACFVAFVKHAPRLGGKDNLGSWFYWCAYNAARNARLIRDRRVIREKEAYEDRK
;
A
#
# COMPACT_ATOMS: atom_id res chain seq x y z
N MET A 1 -8.06 -19.05 14.14
CA MET A 1 -6.97 -19.94 13.70
C MET A 1 -5.75 -19.08 13.46
N SER A 2 -4.59 -19.40 14.05
CA SER A 2 -3.34 -18.74 13.64
C SER A 2 -2.94 -19.28 12.27
N LEU A 3 -2.81 -18.40 11.27
CA LEU A 3 -2.35 -18.74 9.90
C LEU A 3 -0.84 -18.46 9.73
N GLU A 4 -0.11 -18.38 10.84
CA GLU A 4 1.34 -18.25 10.86
C GLU A 4 1.98 -19.42 10.11
N GLY A 5 2.77 -19.10 9.07
CA GLY A 5 3.43 -20.10 8.21
C GLY A 5 2.64 -20.52 6.96
N ALA A 6 1.39 -20.10 6.77
CA ALA A 6 0.65 -20.37 5.53
C ALA A 6 1.34 -19.74 4.32
N GLY A 7 1.30 -20.39 3.16
CA GLY A 7 1.91 -19.89 1.94
C GLY A 7 1.20 -18.64 1.40
N ASN A 8 1.93 -17.77 0.70
CA ASN A 8 1.36 -16.56 0.09
C ASN A 8 0.16 -16.87 -0.83
N GLY A 9 0.28 -17.91 -1.65
CA GLY A 9 -0.80 -18.32 -2.53
C GLY A 9 -2.04 -18.83 -1.81
N GLU A 10 -1.87 -19.49 -0.66
CA GLU A 10 -2.97 -19.96 0.19
C GLU A 10 -3.71 -18.78 0.83
N LEU A 11 -2.96 -17.84 1.44
CA LEU A 11 -3.53 -16.65 2.05
C LEU A 11 -4.33 -15.82 1.04
N ILE A 12 -3.84 -15.69 -0.21
CA ILE A 12 -4.57 -15.01 -1.29
C ILE A 12 -5.89 -15.73 -1.58
N ARG A 13 -5.88 -17.07 -1.73
CA ARG A 13 -7.12 -17.83 -2.00
C ARG A 13 -8.14 -17.66 -0.88
N LEU A 14 -7.71 -17.74 0.38
CA LEU A 14 -8.60 -17.52 1.52
C LEU A 14 -9.19 -16.11 1.53
N CYS A 15 -8.40 -15.08 1.19
CA CYS A 15 -8.90 -13.70 1.05
C CYS A 15 -9.94 -13.57 -0.08
N VAL A 16 -9.71 -14.23 -1.22
CA VAL A 16 -10.55 -14.08 -2.42
C VAL A 16 -11.83 -14.92 -2.34
N GLU A 17 -11.70 -16.19 -1.96
CA GLU A 17 -12.80 -17.16 -2.00
C GLU A 17 -13.68 -17.06 -0.76
N LYS A 18 -13.07 -16.89 0.42
CA LYS A 18 -13.77 -16.95 1.71
C LYS A 18 -13.94 -15.58 2.38
N ARG A 19 -13.32 -14.53 1.82
CA ARG A 19 -13.23 -13.20 2.46
C ARG A 19 -12.75 -13.32 3.92
N ASP A 20 -11.75 -14.18 4.13
CA ASP A 20 -11.26 -14.50 5.46
C ASP A 20 -10.39 -13.36 6.02
N ASP A 21 -10.92 -12.65 7.02
CA ASP A 21 -10.23 -11.54 7.70
C ASP A 21 -8.93 -12.00 8.39
N SER A 22 -8.83 -13.27 8.81
CA SER A 22 -7.62 -13.82 9.42
C SER A 22 -6.50 -13.94 8.40
N ALA A 23 -6.84 -14.31 7.16
CA ALA A 23 -5.88 -14.40 6.06
C ALA A 23 -5.37 -13.01 5.64
N PHE A 24 -6.27 -12.03 5.57
CA PHE A 24 -5.88 -10.64 5.32
C PHE A 24 -4.98 -10.11 6.45
N GLY A 25 -5.35 -10.37 7.71
CA GLY A 25 -4.56 -9.97 8.87
C GLY A 25 -3.14 -10.54 8.85
N GLU A 26 -2.97 -11.78 8.40
CA GLU A 26 -1.65 -12.40 8.24
C GLU A 26 -0.83 -11.74 7.11
N ILE A 27 -1.43 -11.47 5.95
CA ILE A 27 -0.77 -10.72 4.88
C ILE A 27 -0.37 -9.32 5.36
N TYR A 28 -1.27 -8.64 6.07
CA TYR A 28 -0.99 -7.32 6.63
C TYR A 28 0.21 -7.36 7.57
N ARG A 29 0.22 -8.27 8.55
CA ARG A 29 1.35 -8.44 9.49
C ARG A 29 2.68 -8.68 8.77
N ARG A 30 2.70 -9.51 7.74
CA ARG A 30 3.92 -9.84 6.99
C ARG A 30 4.49 -8.69 6.19
N TYR A 31 3.62 -7.87 5.59
CA TYR A 31 4.05 -6.88 4.59
C TYR A 31 3.97 -5.43 5.06
N VAL A 32 3.30 -5.12 6.17
CA VAL A 32 3.13 -3.75 6.64
C VAL A 32 4.47 -3.03 6.85
N ASN A 33 5.46 -3.70 7.45
CA ASN A 33 6.78 -3.10 7.67
C ASN A 33 7.52 -2.78 6.37
N LEU A 34 7.41 -3.66 5.37
CA LEU A 34 7.99 -3.43 4.04
C LEU A 34 7.32 -2.22 3.37
N VAL A 35 5.99 -2.21 3.31
CA VAL A 35 5.20 -1.16 2.66
C VAL A 35 5.47 0.18 3.35
N TYR A 36 5.38 0.22 4.69
CA TYR A 36 5.62 1.43 5.48
C TYR A 36 7.05 1.97 5.26
N SER A 37 8.06 1.11 5.28
CA SER A 37 9.46 1.52 5.05
C SER A 37 9.67 2.12 3.66
N VAL A 38 9.03 1.57 2.63
CA VAL A 38 9.10 2.11 1.26
C VAL A 38 8.38 3.46 1.18
N CYS A 39 7.18 3.57 1.74
CA CYS A 39 6.40 4.81 1.75
C CYS A 39 7.15 5.93 2.48
N LEU A 40 7.66 5.65 3.68
CA LEU A 40 8.39 6.62 4.50
C LEU A 40 9.66 7.11 3.78
N ARG A 41 10.41 6.22 3.12
CA ARG A 41 11.61 6.59 2.36
C ARG A 41 11.29 7.52 1.18
N VAL A 42 10.14 7.36 0.53
CA VAL A 42 9.76 8.15 -0.64
C VAL A 42 9.14 9.50 -0.25
N LEU A 43 8.33 9.51 0.80
CA LEU A 43 7.53 10.67 1.20
C LEU A 43 8.23 11.57 2.22
N GLY A 44 9.05 10.98 3.10
CA GLY A 44 9.73 11.67 4.20
C GLY A 44 8.79 12.19 5.30
N ASP A 45 7.51 11.81 5.25
CA ASP A 45 6.47 12.23 6.18
C ASP A 45 5.67 11.00 6.65
N GLU A 46 5.44 10.89 7.96
CA GLU A 46 4.81 9.72 8.57
C GLU A 46 3.31 9.63 8.28
N ALA A 47 2.61 10.77 8.24
CA ALA A 47 1.17 10.83 8.01
C ALA A 47 0.86 10.46 6.55
N ASP A 48 1.56 11.09 5.60
CA ASP A 48 1.48 10.73 4.18
C ASP A 48 1.82 9.24 3.97
N ALA A 49 2.81 8.72 4.70
CA ALA A 49 3.20 7.31 4.59
C ALA A 49 2.09 6.36 5.09
N GLN A 50 1.43 6.66 6.22
CA GLN A 50 0.33 5.84 6.75
C GLN A 50 -0.89 5.83 5.81
N ASP A 51 -1.21 6.97 5.20
CA ASP A 51 -2.29 7.06 4.20
C ASP A 51 -1.98 6.18 2.97
N VAL A 52 -0.74 6.24 2.48
CA VAL A 52 -0.32 5.43 1.33
C VAL A 52 -0.26 3.94 1.66
N VAL A 53 0.18 3.57 2.88
CA VAL A 53 0.14 2.17 3.35
C VAL A 53 -1.29 1.63 3.29
N THR A 54 -2.24 2.40 3.81
CA THR A 54 -3.66 2.03 3.78
C THR A 54 -4.15 1.85 2.35
N ALA A 55 -3.81 2.78 1.46
CA ALA A 55 -4.15 2.68 0.04
C ALA A 55 -3.56 1.42 -0.64
N CYS A 56 -2.35 1.01 -0.28
CA CYS A 56 -1.72 -0.20 -0.82
C CYS A 56 -2.47 -1.47 -0.41
N PHE A 57 -2.90 -1.57 0.86
CA PHE A 57 -3.68 -2.73 1.32
C PHE A 57 -5.11 -2.75 0.76
N VAL A 58 -5.72 -1.58 0.56
CA VAL A 58 -6.99 -1.47 -0.17
C VAL A 58 -6.81 -1.91 -1.63
N ALA A 59 -5.72 -1.51 -2.28
CA ALA A 59 -5.39 -1.97 -3.62
C ALA A 59 -5.15 -3.48 -3.66
N PHE A 60 -4.49 -4.04 -2.65
CA PHE A 60 -4.28 -5.48 -2.52
C PHE A 60 -5.61 -6.23 -2.55
N VAL A 61 -6.59 -5.87 -1.72
CA VAL A 61 -7.90 -6.52 -1.68
C VAL A 61 -8.59 -6.48 -3.05
N LYS A 62 -8.47 -5.36 -3.77
CA LYS A 62 -9.05 -5.21 -5.13
C LYS A 62 -8.32 -6.04 -6.19
N HIS A 63 -7.01 -6.25 -6.04
CA HIS A 63 -6.16 -6.95 -7.01
C HIS A 63 -5.93 -8.43 -6.68
N ALA A 64 -6.19 -8.86 -5.45
CA ALA A 64 -5.98 -10.23 -4.96
C ALA A 64 -6.57 -11.31 -5.88
N PRO A 65 -7.79 -11.17 -6.46
CA PRO A 65 -8.34 -12.16 -7.40
C PRO A 65 -7.48 -12.36 -8.64
N ARG A 66 -6.73 -11.34 -9.06
CA ARG A 66 -5.86 -11.39 -10.26
C ARG A 66 -4.45 -11.89 -9.96
N LEU A 67 -4.05 -11.91 -8.69
CA LEU A 67 -2.72 -12.36 -8.27
C LEU A 67 -2.56 -13.89 -8.40
N GLY A 68 -3.65 -14.64 -8.48
CA GLY A 68 -3.66 -16.03 -8.95
C GLY A 68 -2.76 -16.98 -8.16
N GLY A 69 -2.46 -16.66 -6.90
CA GLY A 69 -1.57 -17.45 -6.04
C GLY A 69 -0.08 -17.34 -6.38
N LYS A 70 0.38 -16.31 -7.11
CA LYS A 70 1.81 -16.11 -7.38
C LYS A 70 2.57 -15.78 -6.09
N ASP A 71 3.65 -16.51 -5.84
CA ASP A 71 4.43 -16.46 -4.60
C ASP A 71 5.17 -15.15 -4.34
N ASN A 72 5.17 -14.21 -5.29
CA ASN A 72 5.93 -12.97 -5.19
C ASN A 72 5.11 -11.76 -4.68
N LEU A 73 4.34 -11.95 -3.60
CA LEU A 73 3.64 -10.87 -2.91
C LEU A 73 4.60 -9.77 -2.44
N GLY A 74 5.82 -10.14 -2.04
CA GLY A 74 6.84 -9.17 -1.62
C GLY A 74 7.16 -8.15 -2.71
N SER A 75 7.43 -8.59 -3.94
CA SER A 75 7.69 -7.66 -5.05
C SER A 75 6.44 -6.86 -5.43
N TRP A 76 5.26 -7.49 -5.38
CA TRP A 76 4.02 -6.76 -5.67
C TRP A 76 3.78 -5.62 -4.67
N PHE A 77 3.93 -5.88 -3.37
CA PHE A 77 3.80 -4.85 -2.33
C PHE A 77 4.87 -3.77 -2.45
N TYR A 78 6.12 -4.14 -2.74
CA TYR A 78 7.19 -3.17 -2.97
C TYR A 78 6.83 -2.19 -4.10
N TRP A 79 6.43 -2.71 -5.27
CA TRP A 79 6.10 -1.86 -6.42
C TRP A 79 4.81 -1.07 -6.21
N CYS A 80 3.81 -1.65 -5.55
CA CYS A 80 2.59 -0.95 -5.16
C CYS A 80 2.92 0.25 -4.25
N ALA A 81 3.68 0.02 -3.18
CA ALA A 81 4.11 1.04 -2.23
C ALA A 81 4.94 2.14 -2.90
N TYR A 82 5.94 1.75 -3.69
CA TYR A 82 6.83 2.69 -4.38
C TYR A 82 6.06 3.59 -5.34
N ASN A 83 5.20 3.00 -6.19
CA ASN A 83 4.43 3.77 -7.16
C ASN A 83 3.37 4.66 -6.49
N ALA A 84 2.68 4.16 -5.47
CA ALA A 84 1.68 4.94 -4.74
C ALA A 84 2.34 6.11 -4.01
N ALA A 85 3.47 5.89 -3.34
CA ALA A 85 4.20 6.93 -2.63
C ALA A 85 4.78 7.99 -3.60
N ARG A 86 5.31 7.57 -4.75
CA ARG A 86 5.75 8.51 -5.79
C ARG A 86 4.61 9.38 -6.31
N ASN A 87 3.44 8.80 -6.54
CA ASN A 87 2.28 9.55 -6.99
C ASN A 87 1.78 10.53 -5.92
N ALA A 88 1.72 10.11 -4.66
CA ALA A 88 1.36 10.97 -3.53
C ALA A 88 2.31 12.17 -3.42
N ARG A 89 3.63 11.95 -3.55
CA ARG A 89 4.62 13.03 -3.58
C ARG A 89 4.36 14.03 -4.72
N LEU A 90 4.10 13.55 -5.94
CA LEU A 90 3.81 14.43 -7.08
C LEU A 90 2.54 15.27 -6.84
N ILE A 91 1.51 14.68 -6.22
CA ILE A 91 0.27 15.38 -5.88
C ILE A 91 0.54 16.46 -4.82
N ARG A 92 1.32 16.13 -3.78
CA ARG A 92 1.74 17.08 -2.74
C ARG A 92 2.53 18.25 -3.32
N ASP A 93 3.53 17.97 -4.13
CA ASP A 93 4.40 19.00 -4.72
C ASP A 93 3.58 19.96 -5.62
N ARG A 94 2.62 19.43 -6.40
CA ARG A 94 1.67 20.25 -7.19
C ARG A 94 0.72 21.07 -6.34
N ARG A 95 0.31 20.56 -5.18
CA ARG A 95 -0.54 21.31 -4.24
C ARG A 95 0.21 22.52 -3.69
N VAL A 96 1.47 22.34 -3.28
CA VAL A 96 2.32 23.43 -2.78
C VAL A 96 2.52 24.53 -3.82
N ILE A 97 2.75 24.16 -5.09
CA ILE A 97 2.89 25.14 -6.17
C ILE A 97 1.60 25.97 -6.34
N ARG A 98 0.44 25.31 -6.45
CA ARG A 98 -0.85 26.00 -6.61
C ARG A 98 -1.20 26.92 -5.43
N GLU A 99 -0.87 26.49 -4.21
CA GLU A 99 -1.10 27.30 -3.00
C GLU A 99 -0.22 28.56 -2.97
N LYS A 100 1.02 28.47 -3.47
CA LYS A 100 1.92 29.62 -3.64
C LYS A 100 1.43 30.58 -4.70
N GLU A 101 1.08 30.09 -5.90
CA GLU A 101 0.53 30.90 -6.98
C GLU A 101 -0.73 31.65 -6.52
N ALA A 102 -1.65 30.96 -5.85
CA ALA A 102 -2.86 31.59 -5.32
C ALA A 102 -2.58 32.61 -4.21
N TYR A 103 -1.49 32.47 -3.44
CA TYR A 103 -1.09 33.47 -2.46
C TYR A 103 -0.49 34.72 -3.12
N GLU A 104 0.32 34.52 -4.16
CA GLU A 104 0.92 35.61 -4.95
C GLU A 104 -0.14 36.42 -5.71
N ASP A 105 -1.13 35.77 -6.32
CA ASP A 105 -2.24 36.44 -7.02
C ASP A 105 -3.17 37.26 -6.10
N ARG A 106 -3.20 36.94 -4.79
CA ARG A 106 -4.03 37.64 -3.80
C ARG A 106 -3.35 38.88 -3.21
N LYS A 107 -2.07 39.11 -3.50
CA LYS A 107 -1.27 40.22 -2.98
C LYS A 107 -1.23 41.39 -3.94
#